data_AF-A0A537J2X1-F1
#
_entry.id   AF-A0A537J2X1-F1
#
_cell.length_a   1.000
_cell.length_b   1.000
_cell.length_c   1.000
_cell.angle_alpha   90.00
_cell.angle_beta   90.00
_cell.angle_gamma   90.00
#
_symmetry.space_group_name_H-M   'P 1'
#
loop_
_entity.id
_entity.type
_entity.pdbx_description
1 polymer ?
#
loop_
_entity_poly.entity_id
_entity_poly.type
_entity_poly.pdbx_seq_one_letter_code
_entity_poly.pdbx_strand_id
1 'polypeptide(L)' 'MLSQFFIHRPNFAMAISVLIVLIGALSYVGLPREQYPSISPPTVTVSTAYIGANAEVVAQNVAVPIEEAVKRPTDSMR' A
#
# COMPACT_ATOMS: atom_id res chain seq x y z
N MET A 1 -4.79 -6.63 -41.55
CA MET A 1 -3.48 -6.20 -42.10
C MET A 1 -2.33 -6.49 -41.13
N LEU A 2 -2.43 -6.16 -39.83
CA LEU A 2 -1.36 -6.42 -38.85
C LEU A 2 -1.02 -7.91 -38.69
N SER A 3 -2.01 -8.80 -38.66
CA SER A 3 -1.81 -10.27 -38.60
C SER A 3 -1.02 -10.84 -39.78
N GLN A 4 -1.18 -10.30 -40.99
CA GLN A 4 -0.42 -10.77 -42.16
C GLN A 4 1.09 -10.52 -41.99
N PHE A 5 1.50 -9.42 -41.34
CA PHE A 5 2.92 -9.12 -41.10
C PHE A 5 3.58 -10.17 -40.19
N PHE A 6 2.90 -10.58 -39.10
CA PHE A 6 3.40 -11.61 -38.18
C PHE A 6 3.40 -13.01 -38.81
N ILE A 7 2.47 -13.31 -39.71
CA ILE A 7 2.40 -14.59 -40.44
C ILE A 7 3.55 -14.72 -41.46
N HIS A 8 3.88 -13.65 -42.19
CA HIS A 8 4.94 -13.69 -43.21
C HIS A 8 6.37 -13.66 -42.62
N ARG A 9 6.53 -13.24 -41.35
CA ARG A 9 7.82 -13.17 -40.65
C ARG A 9 7.75 -13.95 -39.32
N PRO A 10 7.67 -15.30 -39.36
CA PRO A 10 7.43 -16.13 -38.17
C PRO A 10 8.53 -16.00 -37.09
N ASN A 11 9.79 -15.80 -37.50
CA ASN A 11 10.90 -15.59 -36.55
C ASN A 11 10.74 -14.32 -35.70
N PHE A 12 10.16 -13.26 -36.27
CA PHE A 12 9.89 -12.01 -35.54
C PHE A 12 8.76 -12.19 -34.53
N ALA A 13 7.71 -12.91 -34.91
CA ALA A 13 6.61 -13.24 -34.01
C ALA A 13 7.09 -14.09 -32.81
N MET A 14 7.93 -15.09 -33.06
CA MET A 14 8.53 -15.91 -32.00
C MET A 14 9.43 -15.08 -31.07
N ALA A 15 10.25 -14.17 -31.61
CA ALA A 15 11.10 -13.31 -30.80
C ALA A 15 10.29 -12.43 -29.82
N ILE A 16 9.19 -11.83 -30.29
CA ILE A 16 8.32 -11.03 -29.42
C ILE A 16 7.61 -11.89 -28.37
N SER A 17 7.13 -13.08 -28.75
CA SER A 17 6.52 -14.01 -27.80
C SER A 17 7.49 -14.36 -26.66
N VAL A 18 8.72 -14.74 -27.01
CA VAL A 18 9.77 -15.04 -26.03
C VAL A 18 10.12 -13.82 -25.19
N LEU A 19 10.20 -12.64 -25.79
CA LEU A 19 10.45 -11.38 -25.08
C LEU A 19 9.38 -11.10 -24.01
N ILE A 20 8.09 -11.27 -24.36
CA ILE A 20 6.98 -11.06 -23.42
C ILE A 20 7.04 -12.05 -22.26
N VAL A 21 7.32 -13.33 -22.55
CA VAL A 21 7.45 -14.37 -21.51
C VAL A 21 8.63 -14.08 -20.60
N LEU A 22 9.78 -13.66 -21.14
CA LEU A 22 10.96 -13.33 -20.34
C LEU A 22 10.71 -12.12 -19.42
N ILE A 23 10.11 -11.06 -19.94
CA ILE A 23 9.76 -9.88 -19.14
C ILE A 23 8.75 -10.26 -18.05
N GLY A 24 7.71 -11.02 -18.40
CA GLY A 24 6.70 -11.49 -17.44
C GLY A 24 7.31 -12.36 -16.34
N ALA A 25 8.23 -13.28 -16.69
CA ALA A 25 8.92 -14.12 -15.73
C ALA A 25 9.81 -13.29 -14.79
N LEU A 26 10.50 -12.27 -15.31
CA LEU A 26 11.34 -11.39 -14.49
C LEU A 26 10.49 -10.55 -13.51
N SER A 27 9.35 -10.01 -13.99
CA SER A 27 8.40 -9.28 -13.16
C SER A 27 7.77 -10.16 -12.07
N TYR A 28 7.50 -11.43 -12.36
CA TYR A 28 6.91 -12.38 -11.40
C TYR A 28 7.79 -12.57 -10.16
N VAL A 29 9.12 -12.62 -10.34
CA VAL A 29 10.06 -12.77 -9.21
C VAL A 29 10.13 -11.50 -8.35
N GLY A 30 9.89 -10.32 -8.94
CA GLY A 30 9.94 -9.03 -8.25
C GLY A 30 8.65 -8.64 -7.51
N LEU A 31 7.55 -9.37 -7.72
CA LEU A 31 6.27 -9.04 -7.09
C LEU A 31 6.25 -9.48 -5.61
N PRO A 32 5.97 -8.57 -4.66
CA PRO A 32 5.78 -8.94 -3.27
C PRO A 32 4.55 -9.85 -3.15
N ARG A 33 4.76 -11.04 -2.57
CA ARG A 33 3.67 -11.98 -2.27
C ARG A 33 3.12 -11.69 -0.88
N GLU A 34 1.89 -11.24 -0.82
CA GLU A 34 1.14 -11.10 0.44
C GLU A 34 0.05 -12.17 0.47
N GLN A 35 -0.10 -12.87 1.61
CA GLN A 35 -1.10 -13.95 1.74
C GLN A 35 -2.53 -13.40 1.85
N TYR A 36 -2.64 -12.20 2.38
CA TYR A 36 -3.85 -11.40 2.44
C TYR A 36 -3.41 -9.95 2.22
N PRO A 37 -4.20 -9.12 1.51
CA PRO A 37 -3.96 -7.69 1.51
C PRO A 37 -4.00 -7.20 2.96
N SER A 38 -3.23 -6.17 3.30
CA SER A 38 -3.27 -5.52 4.61
C SER A 38 -4.65 -4.89 4.86
N ILE A 39 -5.62 -5.71 5.28
CA ILE A 39 -6.95 -5.29 5.75
C ILE A 39 -6.90 -4.77 7.19
N SER A 40 -5.71 -4.77 7.80
CA SER A 40 -5.50 -4.21 9.13
C SER A 40 -5.61 -2.69 9.04
N PRO A 41 -6.54 -2.06 9.79
CA PRO A 41 -6.54 -0.62 9.95
C PRO A 41 -5.16 -0.18 10.47
N PRO A 42 -4.51 0.83 9.86
CA PRO A 42 -3.25 1.34 10.38
C PRO A 42 -3.49 1.84 11.81
N THR A 43 -2.89 1.18 12.80
CA THR A 43 -3.05 1.53 14.20
C THR A 43 -1.92 2.48 14.59
N VAL A 44 -2.27 3.69 15.00
CA VAL A 44 -1.30 4.67 15.53
C VAL A 44 -1.41 4.67 17.05
N THR A 45 -0.33 4.33 17.74
CA THR A 45 -0.25 4.38 19.20
C THR A 45 0.38 5.70 19.64
N VAL A 46 -0.33 6.47 20.46
CA VAL A 46 0.18 7.71 21.06
C VAL A 46 0.34 7.48 22.56
N SER A 47 1.56 7.63 23.07
CA SER A 47 1.88 7.50 24.49
C SER A 47 2.32 8.83 25.05
N THR A 48 1.74 9.25 26.18
CA THR A 48 2.12 10.45 26.92
C THR A 48 2.14 10.12 28.40
N ALA A 49 2.98 10.80 29.17
CA ALA A 49 3.07 10.63 30.61
C ALA A 49 2.79 11.97 31.29
N TYR A 50 1.74 12.02 32.12
CA TYR A 50 1.42 13.17 32.95
C TYR A 50 1.44 12.78 34.43
N ILE A 51 2.58 13.02 35.08
CA ILE A 51 2.89 12.55 36.42
C ILE A 51 2.22 13.45 37.46
N GLY A 52 1.62 12.85 38.49
CA GLY A 52 1.01 13.59 39.61
C GLY A 52 -0.42 14.07 39.35
N ALA A 53 -1.02 13.73 38.21
CA ALA A 53 -2.43 13.99 37.90
C ALA A 53 -3.29 12.73 38.10
N ASN A 54 -4.55 12.92 38.50
CA ASN A 54 -5.52 11.84 38.54
C ASN A 54 -5.93 11.44 37.10
N ALA A 55 -6.46 10.23 36.94
CA ALA A 55 -6.85 9.70 35.64
C ALA A 55 -7.84 10.62 34.88
N GLU A 56 -8.74 11.27 35.62
CA GLU A 56 -9.73 12.20 35.05
C GLU A 56 -9.08 13.45 34.46
N VAL A 57 -8.11 14.06 35.15
CA VAL A 57 -7.39 15.24 34.65
C VAL A 57 -6.51 14.88 33.46
N VAL A 58 -5.90 13.69 33.44
CA VAL A 58 -5.13 13.22 32.27
C VAL A 58 -6.05 13.02 31.06
N ALA A 59 -7.23 12.43 31.25
CA ALA A 59 -8.19 12.22 30.16
C ALA A 59 -8.65 13.57 29.57
N GLN A 60 -9.11 14.49 30.42
CA GLN A 60 -9.69 15.76 29.96
C GLN A 60 -8.65 16.72 29.35
N ASN A 61 -7.45 16.81 29.94
CA ASN A 61 -6.46 17.82 29.53
C ASN A 61 -5.38 17.30 28.57
N VAL A 62 -5.23 15.97 28.44
CA VAL A 62 -4.20 15.38 27.56
C VAL A 62 -4.82 14.50 26.48
N ALA A 63 -5.72 13.58 26.82
CA ALA A 63 -6.29 12.67 25.82
C ALA A 63 -7.21 13.38 24.83
N VAL A 64 -8.19 14.17 25.31
CA VAL A 64 -9.15 14.91 24.47
C VAL A 64 -8.50 15.81 23.42
N PRO A 65 -7.55 16.71 23.77
CA PRO A 65 -6.92 17.57 22.76
C PRO A 65 -6.06 16.79 21.74
N ILE A 66 -5.47 15.66 22.16
CA ILE A 66 -4.73 14.78 21.24
C ILE A 66 -5.67 14.08 20.27
N GLU A 67 -6.82 13.61 20.73
CA GLU A 67 -7.86 13.00 19.87
C GLU A 67 -8.35 13.97 18.80
N GLU A 68 -8.65 15.22 19.17
CA GLU A 68 -9.06 16.25 18.21
C GLU A 68 -7.96 16.56 17.18
N ALA A 69 -6.69 16.63 17.63
CA ALA A 69 -5.55 16.86 16.75
C ALA A 69 -5.28 15.71 15.78
N VAL A 70 -5.49 14.46 16.20
CA VAL A 70 -5.29 13.26 15.35
C VAL A 70 -6.48 13.01 14.41
N LYS A 71 -7.70 13.34 14.84
CA LYS A 71 -8.91 13.18 14.03
C LYS A 71 -8.92 14.13 12.83
N ARG A 72 -8.43 15.36 12.98
CA ARG A 72 -8.50 16.41 11.94
C ARG A 72 -7.75 16.07 10.63
N PRO A 73 -6.51 15.56 10.63
CA PRO A 73 -5.85 15.11 9.40
C PRO A 73 -6.53 13.89 8.79
N THR A 74 -7.01 12.97 9.63
CA THR A 74 -7.61 11.70 9.20
C THR A 74 -8.94 11.90 8.47
N ASP A 75 -9.73 12.90 8.86
CA ASP A 75 -11.01 13.22 8.22
C ASP A 75 -10.85 14.00 6.90
N SER A 76 -9.72 14.70 6.71
CA SER A 76 -9.43 15.43 5.45
C SER A 76 -8.99 14.54 4.28
N MET A 77 -8.74 13.25 4.53
CA MET A 77 -8.23 12.28 3.57
C MET A 77 -9.33 11.34 3.02
N ARG A 78 -10.58 11.55 3.42
CA ARG A 78 -11.76 10.83 2.93
C ARG A 78 -12.44 11.57 1.79
#